data_AF-L0BIE1-F1
#
_entry.id   AF-L0BIE1-F1
#
_cell.length_a   1.000
_cell.length_b   1.000
_cell.length_c   1.000
_cell.angle_alpha   90.00
_cell.angle_beta   90.00
_cell.angle_gamma   90.00
#
_symmetry.space_group_name_H-M   'P 1'
#
loop_
_entity.id
_entity.type
_entity.pdbx_description
1 polymer ?
#
loop_
_entity_poly.entity_id
_entity_poly.type
_entity_poly.pdbx_seq_one_letter_code
_entity_poly.pdbx_strand_id
1 'polypeptide(L)' 'MILINLRNNNYFALLPEAYAPFDPIIDVLPIIPLLFLLLAFVWQAAVKFR' A
#
# COMPACT_ATOMS: atom_id res chain seq x y z
N MET A 1 24.11 -21.86 -13.51
CA MET A 1 22.77 -22.33 -13.10
C MET A 1 22.32 -21.84 -11.71
N ILE A 2 23.15 -21.17 -10.89
CA ILE A 2 22.70 -20.64 -9.57
C ILE A 2 22.57 -19.10 -9.54
N LEU A 3 23.16 -18.37 -10.50
CA LEU A 3 23.19 -16.90 -10.51
C LEU A 3 21.93 -16.20 -11.07
N ILE A 4 20.92 -16.95 -11.56
CA ILE A 4 19.68 -16.37 -12.14
C ILE A 4 18.54 -16.28 -11.11
N ASN A 5 18.52 -17.13 -10.07
CA ASN A 5 17.41 -17.16 -9.10
C ASN A 5 17.42 -16.03 -8.05
N LEU A 6 18.52 -15.29 -7.92
CA LEU A 6 18.63 -14.15 -6.98
C LEU A 6 18.17 -12.82 -7.59
N ARG A 7 17.70 -12.83 -8.85
CA ARG A 7 17.31 -11.61 -9.59
C ARG A 7 15.81 -11.49 -9.83
N ASN A 8 14.99 -12.36 -9.25
CA ASN A 8 13.53 -12.24 -9.32
C ASN A 8 13.06 -11.52 -8.06
N ASN A 9 13.34 -10.22 -8.01
CA ASN A 9 12.72 -9.34 -7.04
C ASN A 9 11.26 -9.09 -7.46
N ASN A 10 10.42 -10.12 -7.34
CA ASN A 10 8.98 -9.97 -7.47
C ASN A 10 8.48 -9.30 -6.19
N TYR A 11 8.55 -7.97 -6.14
CA TYR A 11 8.08 -7.19 -4.99
C TYR A 11 6.55 -7.25 -4.81
N PHE A 12 5.81 -7.86 -5.75
CA PHE A 12 4.38 -8.11 -5.66
C PHE A 12 4.05 -9.49 -6.22
N ALA A 13 3.35 -10.31 -5.45
CA ALA A 13 2.80 -11.59 -5.89
C ALA A 13 1.39 -11.37 -6.47
N LEU A 14 1.00 -12.20 -7.44
CA LEU A 14 -0.38 -12.22 -7.92
C LEU A 14 -1.32 -12.65 -6.79
N LEU A 15 -2.50 -12.03 -6.71
CA LEU A 15 -3.53 -12.47 -5.77
C LEU A 15 -4.02 -13.88 -6.16
N PRO A 16 -4.44 -14.71 -5.18
CA PRO A 16 -5.16 -15.94 -5.49
C PRO A 16 -6.46 -15.63 -6.24
N GLU A 17 -6.95 -16.56 -7.06
CA GLU A 17 -8.11 -16.35 -7.96
C GLU A 17 -9.37 -15.82 -7.24
N ALA A 18 -9.61 -16.27 -6.01
CA ALA A 18 -10.74 -15.79 -5.19
C ALA A 18 -10.64 -14.29 -4.81
N TYR A 19 -9.44 -13.71 -4.86
CA TYR A 19 -9.16 -12.31 -4.51
C TYR A 19 -8.87 -11.43 -5.71
N ALA A 20 -8.80 -11.97 -6.93
CA ALA A 20 -8.56 -11.20 -8.16
C ALA A 20 -9.52 -10.00 -8.35
N PRO A 21 -10.81 -10.06 -7.96
CA PRO A 21 -11.68 -8.88 -8.04
C PRO A 21 -11.24 -7.70 -7.15
N PHE A 22 -10.40 -7.95 -6.14
CA PHE A 22 -9.88 -6.93 -5.23
C PHE A 22 -8.50 -6.40 -5.63
N ASP A 23 -7.92 -6.84 -6.75
CA ASP A 23 -6.66 -6.32 -7.28
C ASP A 23 -6.61 -4.77 -7.26
N PRO A 24 -7.66 -4.05 -7.73
CA PRO A 24 -7.64 -2.58 -7.73
C PRO A 24 -7.60 -1.94 -6.34
N ILE A 25 -8.08 -2.63 -5.30
CA ILE A 25 -8.03 -2.13 -3.92
C ILE A 25 -6.62 -2.29 -3.35
N ILE A 26 -6.00 -3.45 -3.61
CA ILE A 26 -4.63 -3.75 -3.17
C ILE A 26 -3.63 -2.75 -3.74
N ASP A 27 -3.83 -2.33 -4.99
CA ASP A 27 -3.01 -1.30 -5.63
C ASP A 27 -3.03 0.06 -4.88
N VAL A 28 -4.11 0.35 -4.14
CA VAL A 28 -4.28 1.60 -3.38
C VAL A 28 -3.78 1.47 -1.95
N LEU A 29 -3.75 0.28 -1.35
CA LEU A 29 -3.34 0.09 0.06
C LEU A 29 -1.98 0.72 0.45
N PRO A 30 -0.94 0.74 -0.42
CA PRO A 30 0.33 1.39 -0.09
C PRO A 30 0.23 2.88 0.24
N ILE A 31 -0.84 3.58 -0.15
CA ILE A 31 -1.03 5.02 0.14
C ILE A 31 -1.51 5.28 1.58
N ILE A 32 -2.02 4.26 2.29
CA ILE A 32 -2.65 4.41 3.61
C ILE A 32 -1.77 5.16 4.63
N PRO A 33 -0.44 4.92 4.73
CA PRO A 33 0.41 5.68 5.64
C PRO A 33 0.38 7.20 5.40
N LEU A 34 0.29 7.64 4.14
CA LEU A 34 0.15 9.06 3.81
C LEU A 34 -1.24 9.59 4.22
N LEU A 35 -2.30 8.79 4.07
CA LEU A 35 -3.63 9.20 4.51
C LEU A 35 -3.69 9.44 6.03
N PHE A 36 -2.97 8.63 6.83
CA PHE A 36 -2.86 8.87 8.28
C PHE A 36 -2.07 10.13 8.61
N LEU A 37 -0.99 10.42 7.88
CA LEU A 37 -0.28 11.68 8.02
C LEU A 37 -1.20 12.87 7.73
N LEU A 38 -1.96 12.83 6.62
CA LEU A 38 -2.92 13.87 6.26
C LEU A 38 -4.05 13.97 7.29
N LEU A 39 -4.51 12.84 7.82
CA LEU A 39 -5.53 12.80 8.87
C LEU A 39 -5.07 13.52 10.14
N ALA A 40 -3.79 13.45 10.49
CA ALA A 40 -3.25 14.20 11.63
C ALA A 40 -3.42 15.72 11.43
N PHE A 41 -3.21 16.24 10.21
CA PHE A 41 -3.45 17.65 9.90
C PHE A 41 -4.94 18.01 9.88
N VAL A 42 -5.79 17.11 9.37
CA VAL A 42 -7.25 17.29 9.42
C VAL A 42 -7.72 17.38 10.88
N TRP A 43 -7.22 16.49 11.74
CA TRP A 43 -7.52 16.50 13.17
C TRP A 43 -7.04 17.78 13.83
N GLN A 44 -5.80 18.20 13.59
CA GLN A 44 -5.25 19.44 14.12
C GLN A 44 -6.04 20.68 13.65
N ALA A 45 -6.42 20.73 12.38
CA ALA A 45 -7.28 21.79 11.85
C ALA A 45 -8.65 21.83 12.54
N ALA A 46 -9.26 20.68 12.84
CA ALA A 46 -10.54 20.60 13.54
C ALA A 46 -10.50 21.17 14.96
N VAL A 47 -9.35 21.09 15.64
CA VAL A 47 -9.14 21.67 16.99
C VAL A 47 -8.45 23.03 16.98
N LYS A 48 -8.30 23.65 15.79
CA LYS A 48 -7.69 24.98 15.56
C LYS A 48 -6.18 25.04 15.83
N PHE A 49 -5.45 23.94 15.60
CA PHE A 49 -4.00 23.85 15.83
C PHE A 49 -3.58 24.33 17.23
N ARG A 50 -4.35 23.91 18.24
CA ARG A 50 -4.02 24.15 19.65
C ARG A 50 -3.05 23.11 20.17
#